data_AF-A0A0F2QVE1-F1
#
_entry.id   AF-A0A0F2QVE1-F1
#
_cell.length_a   1.000
_cell.length_b   1.000
_cell.length_c   1.000
_cell.angle_alpha   90.00
_cell.angle_beta   90.00
_cell.angle_gamma   90.00
#
_symmetry.space_group_name_H-M   'P 1'
#
loop_
_entity.id
_entity.type
_entity.pdbx_description
1 polymer ?
#
loop_
_entity_poly.entity_id
_entity_poly.type
_entity_poly.pdbx_seq_one_letter_code
_entity_poly.pdbx_strand_id
1 'polypeptide(L)'
;MDLKTLQDTPPWEWPPETEQFLLDLLGDHTADAADRKAAAELAGDYSVISDALALGLLTVVRDERESSDLRSTAVIALGPALEHADMMGFEDEDDVLISERLFHTLQDTLQKLYMQADLPKELRQRILEASVRAPQKWHHEVVRSAYGSNDPAWRLTAVFCMGYIGGFDSQIIEALQNPDPLVHYHAVCAAGNWEVDEAWPHISELVRSDRTDKDLRIAAIGAVAAIRPEEAGGLFNDLIESEDEELVEAVFEALALAGGLEEFDDDDEDDDEDD
;
A
#
# COMPACT_ATOMS: atom_id res chain seq x y z
N MET A 1 25.90 -8.85 -12.44
CA MET A 1 24.81 -7.90 -12.17
C MET A 1 25.06 -7.32 -10.79
N ASP A 2 24.77 -6.04 -10.60
CA ASP A 2 25.01 -5.32 -9.35
C ASP A 2 23.67 -4.78 -8.84
N LEU A 3 23.39 -4.96 -7.54
CA LEU A 3 22.11 -4.57 -6.94
C LEU A 3 21.84 -3.07 -7.06
N LYS A 4 22.88 -2.26 -6.87
CA LYS A 4 22.75 -0.81 -6.95
C LYS A 4 22.31 -0.38 -8.35
N THR A 5 22.86 -1.03 -9.38
CA THR A 5 22.42 -0.79 -10.75
C THR A 5 20.93 -1.08 -10.94
N LEU A 6 20.41 -2.16 -10.34
CA LEU A 6 18.97 -2.46 -10.40
C LEU A 6 18.13 -1.43 -9.65
N GLN A 7 18.58 -0.97 -8.48
CA GLN A 7 17.87 0.07 -7.71
C GLN A 7 17.79 1.42 -8.44
N ASP A 8 18.82 1.74 -9.25
CA ASP A 8 18.89 2.97 -10.03
C ASP A 8 18.25 2.83 -11.42
N THR A 9 17.72 1.65 -11.77
CA THR A 9 17.14 1.35 -13.09
C THR A 9 15.66 1.01 -12.94
N PRO A 10 14.75 1.58 -13.75
CA PRO A 10 13.35 1.19 -13.70
C PRO A 10 13.15 -0.33 -13.93
N PRO A 11 12.25 -1.00 -13.19
CA PRO A 11 12.10 -2.46 -13.26
C PRO A 11 11.83 -3.03 -14.67
N TRP A 12 11.10 -2.30 -15.51
CA TRP A 12 10.83 -2.69 -16.90
C TRP A 12 12.05 -2.63 -17.83
N GLU A 13 13.16 -2.02 -17.38
CA GLU A 13 14.44 -1.98 -18.12
C GLU A 13 15.46 -3.01 -17.59
N TRP A 14 15.08 -3.82 -16.59
CA TRP A 14 16.00 -4.79 -16.01
C TRP A 14 16.40 -5.90 -16.99
N PRO A 15 17.66 -6.39 -16.92
CA PRO A 15 18.09 -7.48 -17.79
C PRO A 15 17.29 -8.78 -17.53
N PRO A 16 17.09 -9.64 -18.55
CA PRO A 16 16.30 -10.86 -18.42
C PRO A 16 16.78 -11.85 -17.33
N GLU A 17 18.07 -11.84 -17.01
CA GLU A 17 18.67 -12.68 -15.97
C GLU A 17 18.46 -12.16 -14.53
N THR A 18 17.73 -11.04 -14.36
CA THR A 18 17.50 -10.42 -13.05
C THR A 18 16.72 -11.31 -12.10
N GLU A 19 15.70 -12.02 -12.58
CA GLU A 19 14.93 -12.96 -11.75
C GLU A 19 15.86 -14.00 -11.10
N GLN A 20 16.68 -14.66 -11.90
CA GLN A 20 17.60 -15.68 -11.41
C GLN A 20 18.64 -15.08 -10.45
N PHE A 21 19.15 -13.88 -10.76
CA PHE A 21 20.09 -13.18 -9.88
C PHE A 21 19.48 -12.88 -8.50
N LEU A 22 18.24 -12.39 -8.45
CA LEU A 22 17.53 -12.12 -7.20
C LEU A 22 17.27 -13.41 -6.42
N LEU A 23 16.85 -14.48 -7.10
CA LEU A 23 16.63 -15.80 -6.46
C LEU A 23 17.92 -16.37 -5.88
N ASP A 24 19.03 -16.31 -6.61
CA ASP A 24 20.34 -16.78 -6.15
C ASP A 24 20.77 -16.01 -4.90
N LEU A 25 20.60 -14.68 -4.91
CA LEU A 25 20.97 -13.83 -3.79
C LEU A 25 20.08 -14.04 -2.55
N LEU A 26 18.77 -14.21 -2.75
CA LEU A 26 17.83 -14.57 -1.68
C LEU A 26 18.21 -15.91 -1.03
N GLY A 27 18.69 -16.88 -1.82
CA GLY A 27 19.11 -18.19 -1.34
C GLY A 27 20.52 -18.26 -0.74
N ASP A 28 21.36 -17.24 -0.96
CA ASP A 28 22.75 -17.23 -0.49
C ASP A 28 22.84 -16.77 0.97
N HIS A 29 22.80 -17.73 1.91
CA HIS A 29 22.98 -17.45 3.35
C HIS A 29 24.37 -16.87 3.72
N THR A 30 25.32 -16.82 2.78
CA THR A 30 26.65 -16.22 2.99
C THR A 30 26.77 -14.78 2.45
N ALA A 31 25.79 -14.33 1.67
CA ALA A 31 25.73 -12.96 1.18
C ALA A 31 25.46 -11.95 2.30
N ASP A 32 25.75 -10.67 2.01
CA ASP A 32 25.52 -9.58 2.94
C ASP A 32 24.02 -9.44 3.28
N ALA A 33 23.71 -9.17 4.54
CA ALA A 33 22.32 -9.09 5.00
C ALA A 33 21.56 -7.92 4.36
N ALA A 34 22.23 -6.79 4.06
CA ALA A 34 21.61 -5.67 3.39
C ALA A 34 21.33 -6.00 1.92
N ASP A 35 22.27 -6.67 1.24
CA ASP A 35 22.09 -7.13 -0.14
C ASP A 35 20.90 -8.08 -0.27
N ARG A 36 20.77 -9.05 0.64
CA ARG A 36 19.64 -9.99 0.64
C ARG A 36 18.30 -9.31 0.91
N LYS A 37 18.27 -8.24 1.70
CA LYS A 37 17.06 -7.44 1.91
C LYS A 37 16.70 -6.62 0.68
N ALA A 38 17.67 -5.95 0.07
CA ALA A 38 17.46 -5.24 -1.19
C ALA A 38 16.94 -6.20 -2.27
N ALA A 39 17.48 -7.42 -2.34
CA ALA A 39 16.96 -8.46 -3.22
C ALA A 39 15.51 -8.83 -2.91
N ALA A 40 15.13 -8.91 -1.63
CA ALA A 40 13.75 -9.19 -1.23
C ALA A 40 12.80 -8.04 -1.60
N GLU A 41 13.22 -6.79 -1.47
CA GLU A 41 12.45 -5.61 -1.88
C GLU A 41 12.24 -5.60 -3.40
N LEU A 42 13.33 -5.76 -4.17
CA LEU A 42 13.28 -5.76 -5.64
C LEU A 42 12.48 -6.94 -6.21
N ALA A 43 12.53 -8.11 -5.56
CA ALA A 43 11.74 -9.27 -5.96
C ALA A 43 10.23 -9.09 -5.73
N GLY A 44 9.84 -8.14 -4.88
CA GLY A 44 8.46 -7.76 -4.60
C GLY A 44 7.89 -6.69 -5.53
N ASP A 45 8.71 -6.15 -6.44
CA ASP A 45 8.26 -5.08 -7.33
C ASP A 45 7.14 -5.58 -8.25
N TYR A 46 6.07 -4.79 -8.30
CA TYR A 46 4.84 -5.10 -9.03
C TYR A 46 5.11 -5.45 -10.51
N SER A 47 6.08 -4.80 -11.14
CA SER A 47 6.34 -4.90 -12.58
C SER A 47 7.08 -6.19 -12.98
N VAL A 48 7.67 -6.89 -12.00
CA VAL A 48 8.58 -8.02 -12.26
C VAL A 48 8.29 -9.25 -11.42
N ILE A 49 7.48 -9.12 -10.36
CA ILE A 49 7.14 -10.25 -9.50
C ILE A 49 6.51 -11.38 -10.32
N SER A 50 6.92 -12.60 -10.00
CA SER A 50 6.51 -13.82 -10.65
C SER A 50 6.26 -14.91 -9.61
N ASP A 51 5.69 -16.04 -10.04
CA ASP A 51 5.58 -17.22 -9.18
C ASP A 51 6.92 -17.64 -8.58
N ALA A 52 8.01 -17.53 -9.34
CA ALA A 52 9.34 -17.92 -8.87
C ALA A 52 9.83 -16.98 -7.77
N LEU A 53 9.74 -15.66 -7.97
CA LEU A 53 10.13 -14.65 -6.98
C LEU A 53 9.26 -14.73 -5.72
N ALA A 54 7.95 -14.82 -5.87
CA ALA A 54 7.03 -14.95 -4.74
C ALA A 54 7.28 -16.24 -3.93
N LEU A 55 7.61 -17.36 -4.59
CA LEU A 55 8.03 -18.59 -3.89
C LEU A 55 9.40 -18.43 -3.20
N GLY A 56 10.34 -17.70 -3.81
CA GLY A 56 11.63 -17.35 -3.21
C GLY A 56 11.45 -16.54 -1.92
N LEU A 57 10.64 -15.49 -1.99
CA LEU A 57 10.25 -14.67 -0.83
C LEU A 57 9.58 -15.52 0.25
N LEU A 58 8.58 -16.34 -0.11
CA LEU A 58 7.90 -17.22 0.85
C LEU A 58 8.87 -18.22 1.50
N THR A 59 9.88 -18.68 0.76
CA THR A 59 10.93 -19.57 1.30
C THR A 59 11.73 -18.86 2.40
N VAL A 60 12.14 -17.61 2.16
CA VAL A 60 12.81 -16.77 3.16
C VAL A 60 11.91 -16.55 4.39
N VAL A 61 10.64 -16.20 4.19
CA VAL A 61 9.67 -15.96 5.28
C VAL A 61 9.54 -17.18 6.21
N ARG A 62 9.61 -18.39 5.66
CA ARG A 62 9.44 -19.66 6.40
C ARG A 62 10.72 -20.16 7.07
N ASP A 63 11.89 -19.66 6.69
CA ASP A 63 13.15 -20.16 7.22
C ASP A 63 13.45 -19.56 8.60
N GLU A 64 13.30 -20.36 9.66
CA GLU A 64 13.56 -19.96 11.05
C GLU A 64 15.02 -19.59 11.32
N ARG A 65 15.95 -19.97 10.43
CA ARG A 65 17.37 -19.60 10.53
C ARG A 65 17.61 -18.17 10.06
N GLU A 66 16.68 -17.60 9.30
CA GLU A 66 16.77 -16.24 8.82
C GLU A 66 16.43 -15.22 9.89
N SER A 67 17.07 -14.06 9.79
CA SER A 67 16.79 -12.93 10.68
C SER A 67 15.33 -12.50 10.55
N SER A 68 14.71 -12.09 11.67
CA SER A 68 13.33 -11.57 11.66
C SER A 68 13.16 -10.38 10.72
N ASP A 69 14.24 -9.62 10.53
CA ASP A 69 14.31 -8.45 9.69
C ASP A 69 14.21 -8.80 8.19
N LEU A 70 15.06 -9.71 7.70
CA LEU A 70 14.95 -10.22 6.32
C LEU A 70 13.60 -10.92 6.07
N ARG A 71 13.12 -11.73 7.03
CA ARG A 71 11.80 -12.37 6.95
C ARG A 71 10.66 -11.35 6.89
N SER A 72 10.80 -10.24 7.61
CA SER A 72 9.84 -9.13 7.62
C SER A 72 9.82 -8.40 6.27
N THR A 73 11.00 -8.10 5.72
CA THR A 73 11.12 -7.52 4.37
C THR A 73 10.50 -8.44 3.33
N ALA A 74 10.83 -9.74 3.35
CA ALA A 74 10.33 -10.69 2.38
C ALA A 74 8.80 -10.89 2.46
N VAL A 75 8.19 -10.85 3.66
CA VAL A 75 6.74 -10.97 3.76
C VAL A 75 6.01 -9.70 3.30
N ILE A 76 6.56 -8.52 3.56
CA ILE A 76 5.99 -7.26 3.06
C ILE A 76 6.07 -7.17 1.54
N ALA A 77 7.17 -7.63 0.95
CA ALA A 77 7.38 -7.69 -0.50
C ALA A 77 6.32 -8.56 -1.23
N LEU A 78 5.65 -9.50 -0.53
CA LEU A 78 4.55 -10.27 -1.10
C LEU A 78 3.21 -9.50 -1.15
N GLY A 79 3.11 -8.38 -0.43
CA GLY A 79 1.88 -7.61 -0.26
C GLY A 79 1.27 -7.13 -1.59
N PRO A 80 2.01 -6.44 -2.46
CA PRO A 80 1.48 -5.94 -3.74
C PRO A 80 0.90 -7.05 -4.64
N ALA A 81 1.59 -8.20 -4.75
CA ALA A 81 1.09 -9.32 -5.55
C ALA A 81 -0.18 -9.95 -4.96
N LEU A 82 -0.31 -9.99 -3.62
CA LEU A 82 -1.54 -10.44 -2.95
C LEU A 82 -2.69 -9.47 -3.22
N GLU A 83 -2.44 -8.17 -3.11
CA GLU A 83 -3.41 -7.10 -3.36
C GLU A 83 -3.94 -7.15 -4.79
N HIS A 84 -3.03 -7.22 -5.75
CA HIS A 84 -3.36 -7.30 -7.17
C HIS A 84 -4.22 -8.52 -7.49
N ALA A 85 -3.81 -9.69 -7.01
CA ALA A 85 -4.55 -10.93 -7.25
C ALA A 85 -5.96 -10.92 -6.62
N ASP A 86 -6.14 -10.24 -5.48
CA ASP A 86 -7.46 -10.07 -4.84
C ASP A 86 -8.35 -9.09 -5.62
N MET A 87 -7.77 -7.99 -6.10
CA MET A 87 -8.48 -6.92 -6.82
C MET A 87 -8.84 -7.30 -8.25
N MET A 88 -7.87 -7.82 -9.02
CA MET A 88 -8.03 -8.14 -10.44
C MET A 88 -8.58 -9.54 -10.67
N GLY A 89 -8.49 -10.43 -9.67
CA GLY A 89 -8.84 -11.83 -9.82
C GLY A 89 -7.90 -12.55 -10.78
N PHE A 90 -8.45 -13.49 -11.56
CA PHE A 90 -7.68 -14.37 -12.46
C PHE A 90 -8.39 -14.57 -13.81
N GLU A 91 -9.15 -13.56 -14.24
CA GLU A 91 -9.94 -13.63 -15.48
C GLU A 91 -9.11 -13.30 -16.72
N ASP A 92 -8.19 -12.34 -16.62
CA ASP A 92 -7.28 -11.95 -17.70
C ASP A 92 -5.88 -12.51 -17.44
N GLU A 93 -5.39 -13.37 -18.34
CA GLU A 93 -4.07 -14.00 -18.22
C GLU A 93 -2.92 -12.98 -18.33
N ASP A 94 -3.12 -11.87 -19.05
CA ASP A 94 -2.09 -10.85 -19.27
C ASP A 94 -1.88 -9.95 -18.03
N ASP A 95 -2.86 -9.91 -17.13
CA ASP A 95 -2.79 -9.16 -15.85
C ASP A 95 -2.40 -10.05 -14.65
N VAL A 96 -2.12 -11.34 -14.83
CA VAL A 96 -1.78 -12.23 -13.70
C VAL A 96 -0.31 -12.08 -13.28
N LEU A 97 -0.06 -11.48 -12.11
CA LEU A 97 1.29 -11.38 -11.52
C LEU A 97 1.77 -12.70 -10.87
N ILE A 98 0.87 -13.39 -10.18
CA ILE A 98 1.11 -14.69 -9.55
C ILE A 98 -0.08 -15.62 -9.83
N SER A 99 0.18 -16.90 -10.02
CA SER A 99 -0.86 -17.87 -10.31
C SER A 99 -1.88 -17.97 -9.17
N GLU A 100 -3.14 -18.25 -9.50
CA GLU A 100 -4.22 -18.49 -8.52
C GLU A 100 -3.83 -19.57 -7.49
N ARG A 101 -3.10 -20.59 -7.93
CA ARG A 101 -2.60 -21.63 -7.04
C ARG A 101 -1.60 -21.07 -6.02
N LEU A 102 -0.67 -20.23 -6.45
CA LEU A 102 0.30 -19.63 -5.56
C LEU A 102 -0.36 -18.63 -4.63
N PHE A 103 -1.27 -17.79 -5.12
CA PHE A 103 -2.07 -16.87 -4.30
C PHE A 103 -2.73 -17.57 -3.10
N HIS A 104 -3.48 -18.65 -3.36
CA HIS A 104 -4.07 -19.45 -2.28
C HIS A 104 -3.03 -20.07 -1.35
N THR A 105 -1.88 -20.48 -1.88
CA THR A 105 -0.77 -21.03 -1.06
C THR A 105 -0.19 -19.97 -0.13
N LEU A 106 -0.04 -18.73 -0.60
CA LEU A 106 0.41 -17.59 0.19
C LEU A 106 -0.60 -17.28 1.30
N GLN A 107 -1.88 -17.12 0.97
CA GLN A 107 -2.95 -16.86 1.94
C GLN A 107 -2.97 -17.90 3.08
N ASP A 108 -2.96 -19.19 2.72
CA ASP A 108 -2.93 -20.30 3.68
C ASP A 108 -1.69 -20.28 4.56
N THR A 109 -0.53 -19.98 3.98
CA THR A 109 0.76 -20.03 4.69
C THR A 109 0.89 -18.85 5.64
N LEU A 110 0.53 -17.65 5.21
CA LEU A 110 0.58 -16.45 6.03
C LEU A 110 -0.40 -16.54 7.21
N GLN A 111 -1.61 -17.07 6.99
CA GLN A 111 -2.54 -17.35 8.10
C GLN A 111 -1.91 -18.32 9.11
N LYS A 112 -1.36 -19.44 8.66
CA LYS A 112 -0.73 -20.44 9.55
C LYS A 112 0.43 -19.84 10.34
N LEU A 113 1.28 -19.03 9.71
CA LEU A 113 2.38 -18.34 10.36
C LEU A 113 1.88 -17.31 11.38
N TYR A 114 0.89 -16.49 11.04
CA TYR A 114 0.34 -15.49 11.96
C TYR A 114 -0.17 -16.11 13.29
N MET A 115 -0.75 -17.31 13.19
CA MET A 115 -1.31 -18.05 14.33
C MET A 115 -0.23 -18.70 15.22
N GLN A 116 1.04 -18.71 14.82
CA GLN A 116 2.15 -19.17 15.64
C GLN A 116 2.50 -18.09 16.67
N ALA A 117 2.07 -18.30 17.92
CA ALA A 117 2.24 -17.34 19.01
C ALA A 117 3.70 -17.13 19.44
N ASP A 118 4.59 -18.04 19.06
CA ASP A 118 6.03 -18.01 19.34
C ASP A 118 6.84 -17.22 18.30
N LEU A 119 6.23 -16.80 17.19
CA LEU A 119 6.90 -15.91 16.24
C LEU A 119 7.18 -14.54 16.87
N PRO A 120 8.32 -13.91 16.54
CA PRO A 120 8.65 -12.54 16.95
C PRO A 120 7.51 -11.58 16.62
N LYS A 121 7.21 -10.66 17.55
CA LYS A 121 6.09 -9.72 17.44
C LYS A 121 6.12 -8.95 16.12
N GLU A 122 7.29 -8.41 15.79
CA GLU A 122 7.52 -7.59 14.61
C GLU A 122 7.21 -8.39 13.33
N LEU A 123 7.66 -9.65 13.26
CA LEU A 123 7.34 -10.52 12.12
C LEU A 123 5.83 -10.81 12.04
N ARG A 124 5.16 -11.03 13.17
CA ARG A 124 3.70 -11.25 13.18
C ARG A 124 2.92 -10.01 12.71
N GLN A 125 3.39 -8.81 13.03
CA GLN A 125 2.81 -7.57 12.52
C GLN A 125 2.96 -7.49 11.00
N ARG A 126 4.17 -7.75 10.47
CA ARG A 126 4.47 -7.72 9.03
C ARG A 126 3.69 -8.78 8.25
N ILE A 127 3.52 -9.98 8.82
CA ILE A 127 2.65 -11.02 8.25
C ILE A 127 1.21 -10.52 8.14
N LEU A 128 0.69 -9.89 9.20
CA LEU A 128 -0.68 -9.35 9.19
C LEU A 128 -0.82 -8.24 8.14
N GLU A 129 0.11 -7.28 8.11
CA GLU A 129 0.15 -6.16 7.15
C GLU A 129 0.24 -6.64 5.69
N ALA A 130 0.99 -7.69 5.40
CA ALA A 130 1.02 -8.28 4.06
C ALA A 130 -0.28 -9.04 3.74
N SER A 131 -0.76 -9.87 4.68
CA SER A 131 -1.92 -10.74 4.44
C SER A 131 -3.24 -9.97 4.31
N VAL A 132 -3.39 -8.84 5.00
CA VAL A 132 -4.64 -8.06 4.99
C VAL A 132 -4.95 -7.48 3.61
N ARG A 133 -3.93 -7.30 2.75
CA ARG A 133 -4.06 -6.84 1.37
C ARG A 133 -4.85 -7.81 0.47
N ALA A 134 -5.02 -9.07 0.89
CA ALA A 134 -5.97 -10.02 0.33
C ALA A 134 -6.93 -10.50 1.43
N PRO A 135 -7.98 -9.73 1.74
CA PRO A 135 -8.83 -9.94 2.91
C PRO A 135 -9.42 -11.35 3.06
N GLN A 136 -9.27 -11.92 4.26
CA GLN A 136 -9.86 -13.20 4.67
C GLN A 136 -10.67 -13.04 5.96
N LYS A 137 -11.63 -13.93 6.18
CA LYS A 137 -12.55 -13.88 7.34
C LYS A 137 -11.86 -13.77 8.71
N TRP A 138 -10.64 -14.28 8.84
CA TRP A 138 -9.89 -14.27 10.09
C TRP A 138 -9.30 -12.90 10.44
N HIS A 139 -9.11 -11.99 9.47
CA HIS A 139 -8.51 -10.68 9.71
C HIS A 139 -9.38 -9.82 10.63
N HIS A 140 -10.71 -9.86 10.49
CA HIS A 140 -11.59 -8.94 11.22
C HIS A 140 -11.43 -9.02 12.74
N GLU A 141 -11.37 -10.23 13.30
CA GLU A 141 -11.20 -10.40 14.75
C GLU A 141 -9.77 -10.08 15.20
N VAL A 142 -8.79 -10.42 14.37
CA VAL A 142 -7.38 -10.13 14.62
C VAL A 142 -7.12 -8.62 14.66
N VAL A 143 -7.63 -7.87 13.69
CA VAL A 143 -7.48 -6.40 13.61
C VAL A 143 -8.22 -5.72 14.76
N ARG A 144 -9.43 -6.18 15.10
CA ARG A 144 -10.15 -5.71 16.28
C ARG A 144 -9.34 -5.92 17.56
N SER A 145 -8.77 -7.12 17.74
CA SER A 145 -7.94 -7.43 18.90
C SER A 145 -6.65 -6.60 18.93
N ALA A 146 -6.03 -6.34 17.78
CA ALA A 146 -4.81 -5.53 17.67
C ALA A 146 -5.09 -4.06 18.02
N TYR A 147 -6.21 -3.50 17.56
CA TYR A 147 -6.62 -2.13 17.90
C TYR A 147 -6.94 -1.97 19.39
N GLY A 148 -7.56 -2.98 20.01
CA GLY A 148 -7.83 -3.01 21.46
C GLY A 148 -6.60 -3.27 22.34
N SER A 149 -5.42 -3.46 21.75
CA SER A 149 -4.16 -3.68 22.46
C SER A 149 -3.66 -2.39 23.13
N ASN A 150 -2.98 -2.53 24.27
CA ASN A 150 -2.23 -1.42 24.88
C ASN A 150 -0.83 -1.20 24.24
N ASP A 151 -0.42 -2.07 23.31
CA ASP A 151 0.83 -1.94 22.57
C ASP A 151 0.63 -0.97 21.38
N PRO A 152 1.28 0.20 21.35
CA PRO A 152 1.16 1.16 20.25
C PRO A 152 1.50 0.57 18.89
N ALA A 153 2.45 -0.37 18.83
CA ALA A 153 2.82 -1.01 17.58
C ALA A 153 1.66 -1.84 17.00
N TRP A 154 0.96 -2.60 17.85
CA TRP A 154 -0.23 -3.35 17.41
C TRP A 154 -1.40 -2.43 17.04
N ARG A 155 -1.58 -1.31 17.74
CA ARG A 155 -2.59 -0.30 17.35
C ARG A 155 -2.28 0.29 15.98
N LEU A 156 -1.02 0.66 15.73
CA LEU A 156 -0.58 1.15 14.41
C LEU A 156 -0.84 0.12 13.31
N THR A 157 -0.39 -1.13 13.51
CA THR A 157 -0.67 -2.23 12.56
C THR A 157 -2.17 -2.42 12.34
N ALA A 158 -3.00 -2.28 13.38
CA ALA A 158 -4.46 -2.39 13.22
C ALA A 158 -5.04 -1.27 12.36
N VAL A 159 -4.60 -0.02 12.54
CA VAL A 159 -5.06 1.12 11.73
C VAL A 159 -4.58 0.99 10.29
N PHE A 160 -3.35 0.54 10.06
CA PHE A 160 -2.90 0.14 8.71
C PHE A 160 -3.86 -0.87 8.08
N CYS A 161 -4.21 -1.93 8.83
CA CYS A 161 -5.09 -2.98 8.33
C CYS A 161 -6.51 -2.48 8.02
N MET A 162 -7.00 -1.47 8.75
CA MET A 162 -8.30 -0.86 8.48
C MET A 162 -8.35 -0.19 7.10
N GLY A 163 -7.23 0.12 6.46
CA GLY A 163 -7.20 0.58 5.06
C GLY A 163 -7.57 -0.51 4.04
N TYR A 164 -7.48 -1.78 4.42
CA TYR A 164 -7.71 -2.94 3.53
C TYR A 164 -8.93 -3.76 3.92
N ILE A 165 -9.49 -3.56 5.12
CA ILE A 165 -10.75 -4.19 5.55
C ILE A 165 -11.73 -3.18 6.15
N GLY A 166 -12.98 -3.21 5.68
CA GLY A 166 -14.03 -2.33 6.16
C GLY A 166 -14.66 -2.77 7.50
N GLY A 167 -15.61 -1.98 8.00
CA GLY A 167 -16.35 -2.25 9.24
C GLY A 167 -15.68 -1.72 10.51
N PHE A 168 -14.82 -0.72 10.38
CA PHE A 168 -14.04 -0.11 11.47
C PHE A 168 -14.21 1.41 11.56
N ASP A 169 -15.28 1.97 10.99
CA ASP A 169 -15.49 3.41 10.81
C ASP A 169 -15.30 4.18 12.14
N SER A 170 -15.89 3.67 13.23
CA SER A 170 -15.71 4.28 14.57
C SER A 170 -14.25 4.28 15.05
N GLN A 171 -13.49 3.22 14.78
CA GLN A 171 -12.08 3.12 15.15
C GLN A 171 -11.20 3.99 14.26
N ILE A 172 -11.56 4.16 12.98
CA ILE A 172 -10.90 5.08 12.05
C ILE A 172 -11.09 6.52 12.54
N ILE A 173 -12.32 6.92 12.88
CA ILE A 173 -12.62 8.25 13.44
C ILE A 173 -11.85 8.50 14.74
N GLU A 174 -11.78 7.51 15.65
CA GLU A 174 -10.95 7.61 16.85
C GLU A 174 -9.45 7.77 16.49
N ALA A 175 -8.96 7.01 15.51
CA ALA A 175 -7.56 7.03 15.11
C ALA A 175 -7.12 8.35 14.44
N LEU A 176 -8.03 9.06 13.77
CA LEU A 176 -7.76 10.41 13.22
C LEU A 176 -7.37 11.44 14.30
N GLN A 177 -7.74 11.19 15.56
CA GLN A 177 -7.38 12.05 16.70
C GLN A 177 -6.04 11.67 17.35
N ASN A 178 -5.36 10.64 16.84
CA ASN A 178 -4.09 10.18 17.38
C ASN A 178 -2.94 11.12 16.97
N PRO A 179 -2.10 11.60 17.90
CA PRO A 179 -0.99 12.47 17.57
C PRO A 179 0.20 11.76 16.90
N ASP A 180 0.23 10.42 16.88
CA ASP A 180 1.26 9.66 16.18
C ASP A 180 1.08 9.84 14.66
N PRO A 181 2.07 10.39 13.93
CA PRO A 181 1.93 10.70 12.50
C PRO A 181 1.62 9.49 11.63
N LEU A 182 2.15 8.30 11.97
CA LEU A 182 1.91 7.09 11.19
C LEU A 182 0.49 6.58 11.40
N VAL A 183 0.00 6.63 12.65
CA VAL A 183 -1.41 6.28 12.94
C VAL A 183 -2.35 7.25 12.23
N HIS A 184 -2.05 8.55 12.28
CA HIS A 184 -2.87 9.57 11.64
C HIS A 184 -2.89 9.40 10.11
N TYR A 185 -1.74 9.18 9.48
CA TYR A 185 -1.63 8.89 8.05
C TYR A 185 -2.49 7.69 7.64
N HIS A 186 -2.34 6.54 8.31
CA HIS A 186 -3.12 5.36 7.97
C HIS A 186 -4.62 5.52 8.26
N ALA A 187 -4.99 6.31 9.28
CA ALA A 187 -6.39 6.63 9.53
C ALA A 187 -7.00 7.48 8.42
N VAL A 188 -6.24 8.42 7.84
CA VAL A 188 -6.67 9.21 6.66
C VAL A 188 -6.85 8.29 5.45
N CYS A 189 -5.88 7.42 5.15
CA CYS A 189 -6.01 6.45 4.05
C CYS A 189 -7.23 5.55 4.25
N ALA A 190 -7.41 4.99 5.45
CA ALA A 190 -8.55 4.12 5.74
C ALA A 190 -9.90 4.84 5.63
N ALA A 191 -9.97 6.10 6.05
CA ALA A 191 -11.18 6.90 5.90
C ALA A 191 -11.53 7.14 4.43
N GLY A 192 -10.52 7.40 3.58
CA GLY A 192 -10.69 7.54 2.13
C GLY A 192 -11.15 6.25 1.47
N ASN A 193 -10.45 5.14 1.71
CA ASN A 193 -10.73 3.83 1.11
C ASN A 193 -12.13 3.30 1.42
N TRP A 194 -12.72 3.69 2.55
CA TRP A 194 -14.06 3.27 2.98
C TRP A 194 -15.09 4.39 2.97
N GLU A 195 -14.76 5.54 2.36
CA GLU A 195 -15.68 6.68 2.20
C GLU A 195 -16.34 7.10 3.53
N VAL A 196 -15.57 7.14 4.62
CA VAL A 196 -16.08 7.41 5.97
C VAL A 196 -16.51 8.88 6.09
N ASP A 197 -17.79 9.16 5.86
CA ASP A 197 -18.37 10.50 5.78
C ASP A 197 -18.05 11.37 7.01
N GLU A 198 -18.09 10.79 8.22
CA GLU A 198 -17.82 11.52 9.47
C GLU A 198 -16.38 12.05 9.56
N ALA A 199 -15.45 11.53 8.75
CA ALA A 199 -14.06 11.98 8.71
C ALA A 199 -13.86 13.32 7.98
N TRP A 200 -14.85 13.73 7.17
CA TRP A 200 -14.76 14.92 6.32
C TRP A 200 -14.26 16.21 7.01
N PRO A 201 -14.77 16.60 8.20
CA PRO A 201 -14.33 17.85 8.84
C PRO A 201 -12.84 17.83 9.17
N HIS A 202 -12.32 16.68 9.59
CA HIS A 202 -10.91 16.51 9.95
C HIS A 202 -10.02 16.50 8.72
N ILE A 203 -10.37 15.69 7.71
CA ILE A 203 -9.51 15.50 6.52
C ILE A 203 -9.50 16.76 5.65
N SER A 204 -10.64 17.44 5.49
CA SER A 204 -10.67 18.71 4.74
C SER A 204 -9.89 19.84 5.42
N GLU A 205 -9.66 19.79 6.74
CA GLU A 205 -8.75 20.71 7.43
C GLU A 205 -7.28 20.40 7.08
N LEU A 206 -6.92 19.12 6.97
CA LEU A 206 -5.57 18.70 6.56
C LEU A 206 -5.22 19.19 5.16
N VAL A 207 -6.15 19.09 4.21
CA VAL A 207 -5.99 19.56 2.83
C VAL A 207 -5.72 21.07 2.77
N ARG A 208 -6.47 21.87 3.55
CA ARG A 208 -6.36 23.34 3.55
C ARG A 208 -5.13 23.88 4.31
N SER A 209 -4.58 23.09 5.22
CA SER A 209 -3.51 23.55 6.10
C SER A 209 -2.13 23.35 5.44
N ASP A 210 -1.45 24.44 5.12
CA ASP A 210 -0.05 24.42 4.64
C ASP A 210 0.95 23.96 5.71
N ARG A 211 0.49 23.68 6.93
CA ARG A 211 1.29 23.12 8.01
C ARG A 211 1.18 21.59 8.08
N THR A 212 0.27 20.99 7.31
CA THR A 212 0.17 19.55 7.19
C THR A 212 1.43 19.03 6.49
N ASP A 213 1.99 17.95 7.00
CA ASP A 213 3.08 17.26 6.35
C ASP A 213 2.68 16.85 4.92
N LYS A 214 3.62 16.88 3.97
CA LYS A 214 3.34 16.72 2.54
C LYS A 214 2.65 15.38 2.25
N ASP A 215 3.20 14.28 2.76
CA ASP A 215 2.66 12.93 2.50
C ASP A 215 1.25 12.79 3.09
N LEU A 216 1.02 13.35 4.28
CA LEU A 216 -0.29 13.39 4.91
C LEU A 216 -1.29 14.26 4.13
N ARG A 217 -0.82 15.37 3.54
CA ARG A 217 -1.65 16.26 2.72
C ARG A 217 -2.05 15.59 1.40
N ILE A 218 -1.13 14.89 0.74
CA ILE A 218 -1.40 14.06 -0.45
C ILE A 218 -2.44 12.99 -0.12
N ALA A 219 -2.24 12.23 0.96
CA ALA A 219 -3.22 11.24 1.40
C ALA A 219 -4.60 11.85 1.72
N ALA A 220 -4.61 13.06 2.30
CA ALA A 220 -5.85 13.77 2.59
C ALA A 220 -6.57 14.25 1.32
N ILE A 221 -5.84 14.66 0.27
CA ILE A 221 -6.39 15.04 -1.04
C ILE A 221 -7.12 13.85 -1.67
N GLY A 222 -6.48 12.68 -1.74
CA GLY A 222 -7.14 11.46 -2.22
C GLY A 222 -8.36 11.09 -1.37
N ALA A 223 -8.24 11.17 -0.05
CA ALA A 223 -9.34 10.81 0.85
C ALA A 223 -10.56 11.72 0.73
N VAL A 224 -10.40 13.05 0.59
CA VAL A 224 -11.57 13.94 0.41
C VAL A 224 -12.29 13.68 -0.91
N ALA A 225 -11.56 13.42 -1.99
CA ALA A 225 -12.15 13.10 -3.28
C ALA A 225 -12.93 11.78 -3.26
N ALA A 226 -12.46 10.78 -2.51
CA ALA A 226 -13.19 9.54 -2.31
C ALA A 226 -14.45 9.74 -1.42
N ILE A 227 -14.32 10.45 -0.29
CA ILE A 227 -15.40 10.59 0.70
C ILE A 227 -16.56 11.44 0.15
N ARG A 228 -16.26 12.57 -0.50
CA ARG A 228 -17.25 13.51 -1.04
C ARG A 228 -16.72 14.16 -2.32
N PRO A 229 -16.81 13.45 -3.47
CA PRO A 229 -16.24 13.91 -4.73
C PRO A 229 -16.80 15.27 -5.18
N GLU A 230 -18.11 15.51 -5.01
CA GLU A 230 -18.76 16.77 -5.42
C GLU A 230 -18.25 17.98 -4.62
N GLU A 231 -18.02 17.83 -3.32
CA GLU A 231 -17.53 18.92 -2.47
C GLU A 231 -16.00 19.08 -2.49
N ALA A 232 -15.26 18.05 -2.92
CA ALA A 232 -13.80 18.04 -2.93
C ALA A 232 -13.20 19.09 -3.88
N GLY A 233 -13.82 19.34 -5.03
CA GLY A 233 -13.33 20.32 -6.02
C GLY A 233 -13.11 21.71 -5.42
N GLY A 234 -14.01 22.16 -4.54
CA GLY A 234 -13.86 23.45 -3.85
C GLY A 234 -12.66 23.54 -2.89
N LEU A 235 -12.06 22.41 -2.51
CA LEU A 235 -10.84 22.36 -1.69
C LEU A 235 -9.57 22.49 -2.53
N PHE A 236 -9.66 22.22 -3.82
CA PHE A 236 -8.49 22.08 -4.70
C PHE A 236 -8.09 23.35 -5.43
N ASN A 237 -8.96 24.38 -5.46
CA ASN A 237 -8.71 25.64 -6.18
C ASN A 237 -7.32 26.24 -5.88
N ASP A 238 -6.93 26.33 -4.62
CA ASP A 238 -5.62 26.89 -4.23
C ASP A 238 -4.46 25.90 -4.43
N LEU A 239 -4.75 24.59 -4.52
CA LEU A 239 -3.74 23.53 -4.66
C LEU A 239 -3.32 23.30 -6.11
N ILE A 240 -4.20 23.55 -7.08
CA ILE A 240 -3.88 23.45 -8.52
C ILE A 240 -2.79 24.46 -8.92
N GLU A 241 -2.75 25.62 -8.25
CA GLU A 241 -1.75 26.67 -8.47
C GLU A 241 -0.50 26.52 -7.58
N SER A 242 -0.36 25.41 -6.85
CA SER A 242 0.77 25.16 -5.97
C SER A 242 2.10 25.04 -6.74
N GLU A 243 3.19 25.55 -6.17
CA GLU A 243 4.55 25.31 -6.69
C GLU A 243 5.06 23.88 -6.43
N ASP A 244 4.36 23.11 -5.59
CA ASP A 244 4.67 21.70 -5.33
C ASP A 244 3.97 20.80 -6.36
N GLU A 245 4.75 20.31 -7.32
CA GLU A 245 4.28 19.46 -8.43
C GLU A 245 3.59 18.18 -7.94
N GLU A 246 4.03 17.57 -6.84
CA GLU A 246 3.41 16.34 -6.31
C GLU A 246 2.02 16.63 -5.71
N LEU A 247 1.82 17.81 -5.11
CA LEU A 247 0.49 18.21 -4.63
C LEU A 247 -0.47 18.46 -5.79
N VAL A 248 0.02 19.08 -6.86
CA VAL A 248 -0.75 19.34 -8.08
C VAL A 248 -1.14 18.01 -8.75
N GLU A 249 -0.19 17.09 -8.90
CA GLU A 249 -0.43 15.74 -9.43
C GLU A 249 -1.48 14.99 -8.59
N ALA A 250 -1.34 14.99 -7.27
CA ALA A 250 -2.31 14.35 -6.36
C ALA A 250 -3.73 14.93 -6.53
N VAL A 251 -3.86 16.24 -6.76
CA VAL A 251 -5.16 16.87 -7.04
C VAL A 251 -5.74 16.41 -8.37
N PHE A 252 -4.93 16.37 -9.43
CA PHE A 252 -5.41 15.92 -10.74
C PHE A 252 -5.81 14.45 -10.72
N GLU A 253 -5.05 13.58 -10.06
CA GLU A 253 -5.42 12.18 -9.84
C GLU A 253 -6.74 12.07 -9.08
N ALA A 254 -6.90 12.83 -7.99
CA ALA A 254 -8.10 12.83 -7.18
C ALA A 254 -9.34 13.29 -7.97
N LEU A 255 -9.21 14.32 -8.80
CA LEU A 255 -10.27 14.79 -9.71
C LEU A 255 -10.61 13.75 -10.78
N ALA A 256 -9.61 13.10 -11.36
CA ALA A 256 -9.80 12.06 -12.36
C ALA A 256 -10.62 10.89 -11.79
N LEU A 257 -10.27 10.43 -10.59
CA LEU A 257 -10.97 9.34 -9.91
C LEU A 257 -12.38 9.73 -9.47
N ALA A 258 -12.59 10.99 -9.08
CA ALA A 258 -13.90 11.52 -8.71
C ALA A 258 -14.84 11.77 -9.92
N GLY A 259 -14.35 11.61 -11.15
CA GLY A 259 -15.11 11.94 -12.37
C GLY A 259 -15.19 13.45 -12.67
N GLY A 260 -14.38 14.28 -12.02
CA GLY A 260 -14.40 15.74 -12.13
C GLY A 260 -13.62 16.32 -13.32
N LEU A 261 -12.93 15.50 -14.11
CA LEU A 261 -12.21 15.97 -15.30
C LEU A 261 -13.14 16.27 -16.50
N GLU A 262 -14.41 15.84 -16.48
CA GLU A 262 -15.37 16.23 -17.53
C GLU A 262 -15.69 17.74 -17.52
N GLU A 263 -15.41 18.47 -16.43
CA GLU A 263 -15.63 19.93 -16.34
C GLU A 263 -14.43 20.79 -16.79
N PHE A 264 -13.28 20.19 -17.12
CA PHE A 264 -12.08 20.93 -17.56
C PHE A 264 -11.81 20.86 -19.07
N ASP A 265 -12.58 20.08 -19.84
CA ASP A 265 -12.44 19.94 -21.30
C ASP A 265 -13.30 20.94 -22.10
N ASP A 266 -14.12 21.78 -21.45
CA ASP A 266 -15.16 22.61 -22.11
C ASP A 266 -14.83 24.12 -22.23
N ASP A 267 -13.57 24.55 -22.02
CA ASP A 267 -13.18 25.98 -22.01
C ASP A 267 -12.12 26.37 -23.06
N ASP A 268 -12.05 25.68 -24.22
CA ASP A 268 -11.12 26.02 -25.33
C ASP A 268 -11.73 25.89 -26.75
N GLU A 269 -13.03 26.18 -26.94
CA GLU A 269 -13.62 26.39 -28.27
C GLU A 269 -14.48 27.67 -28.34
N ASP A 270 -13.87 28.85 -28.17
CA ASP A 270 -14.44 30.12 -28.64
C ASP A 270 -13.32 31.09 -29.01
N ASP A 271 -12.83 31.01 -30.26
CA ASP A 271 -12.49 32.18 -31.09
C ASP A 271 -11.97 31.72 -32.46
N ASP A 272 -12.80 31.87 -33.49
CA ASP A 272 -12.47 32.48 -34.79
C ASP A 272 -13.41 31.98 -35.89
N GLU A 273 -14.60 32.56 -35.99
CA GLU A 273 -15.24 32.78 -37.30
C GLU A 273 -16.24 33.93 -37.17
N ASP A 274 -15.78 35.16 -37.46
CA ASP A 274 -16.64 36.19 -38.06
C ASP A 274 -15.79 37.30 -38.75
N ASP A 275 -16.00 37.37 -40.07
CA ASP A 275 -15.70 38.41 -41.09
C ASP A 275 -14.26 38.76 -41.54
#